data_AF-A0A2V5GRE2-F1
#
_entry.id   AF-A0A2V5GRE2-F1
#
_cell.length_a   1.000
_cell.length_b   1.000
_cell.length_c   1.000
_cell.angle_alpha   90.00
_cell.angle_beta   90.00
_cell.angle_gamma   90.00
#
_symmetry.space_group_name_H-M   'P 1'
#
loop_
_entity.id
_entity.type
_entity.pdbx_description
1 polymer ?
#
loop_
_entity_poly.entity_id
_entity_poly.type
_entity_poly.pdbx_seq_one_letter_code
_entity_poly.pdbx_strand_id
1 'polypeptide(L)'
;METLPTELIDTIVSWLDLRDVCALRLTGRTISSHLSTAGILRRFFSSKRLEMTKAPLAQLVHFTQPGQVGLWLQRLTLYDCVERTEQSGANFDATELLAQAFANIRDRPPPHRDDQLSLSISLEVDNFSTWDRDVTARVFHPTISAIARTEIPIRELDIFGDAYVHDHHFEDGQCSLAFSDIALALSHHRVPLATSLRNCTKFCLSLGYSTRGFDFESSNSTRNFRLPLTVDEARQNTQSLCDLLNMCPLLEELQLVWEYDDLEETDACREEIEFFDRVGLSCAFTNLKRCKLQHISTSENPVMTFFRQSPRMVELTLDGLYMTPGNFSHLFHLLSTAMSDLDSLRLRLLTDDLGSLYFFHEPKESTWHRKPGSALHGIRRRGADARRLVVPTNRR
;
A
#
# COMPACT_ATOMS: atom_id res chain seq x y z
N MET A 1 6.39 -43.40 10.84
CA MET A 1 5.81 -42.05 10.94
C MET A 1 4.75 -41.93 12.03
N GLU A 2 3.94 -42.96 12.30
CA GLU A 2 2.92 -42.93 13.36
C GLU A 2 3.47 -42.83 14.80
N THR A 3 4.78 -43.02 14.97
CA THR A 3 5.50 -42.90 16.25
C THR A 3 6.29 -41.59 16.40
N LEU A 4 6.21 -40.69 15.41
CA LEU A 4 6.90 -39.39 15.49
C LEU A 4 6.14 -38.45 16.44
N PRO A 5 6.86 -37.72 17.30
CA PRO A 5 6.30 -36.61 18.09
C PRO A 5 5.58 -35.59 17.19
N THR A 6 4.47 -35.06 17.68
CA THR A 6 3.64 -34.09 16.97
C THR A 6 4.44 -32.86 16.55
N GLU A 7 5.40 -32.40 17.37
CA GLU A 7 6.23 -31.24 17.05
C GLU A 7 7.13 -31.47 15.83
N LEU A 8 7.62 -32.69 15.64
CA LEU A 8 8.43 -33.04 14.47
C LEU A 8 7.59 -33.15 13.20
N ILE A 9 6.35 -33.64 13.32
CA ILE A 9 5.40 -33.67 12.20
C ILE A 9 5.05 -32.24 11.79
N ASP A 10 4.73 -31.35 12.73
CA ASP A 10 4.43 -29.93 12.46
C ASP A 10 5.63 -29.22 11.83
N THR A 11 6.85 -29.52 12.30
CA THR A 11 8.08 -28.99 11.71
C THR A 11 8.22 -29.46 10.27
N ILE A 12 8.11 -30.76 9.98
CA ILE A 12 8.22 -31.30 8.60
C ILE A 12 7.17 -30.66 7.69
N VAL A 13 5.92 -30.59 8.14
CA VAL A 13 4.80 -30.03 7.38
C VAL A 13 4.98 -28.55 7.09
N SER A 14 5.66 -27.82 7.98
CA SER A 14 5.97 -26.41 7.75
C SER A 14 6.90 -26.16 6.54
N TRP A 15 7.58 -27.20 6.03
CA TRP A 15 8.44 -27.14 4.84
C TRP A 15 7.77 -27.71 3.59
N LEU A 16 6.61 -28.35 3.70
CA LEU A 16 5.91 -28.99 2.58
C LEU A 16 4.93 -28.03 1.91
N ASP A 17 4.71 -28.23 0.61
CA ASP A 17 3.65 -27.54 -0.11
C ASP A 17 2.28 -28.21 0.12
N LEU A 18 1.19 -27.59 -0.34
CA LEU A 18 -0.16 -28.13 -0.13
C LEU A 18 -0.33 -29.51 -0.76
N ARG A 19 0.33 -29.77 -1.90
CA ARG A 19 0.22 -31.04 -2.62
C ARG A 19 0.88 -32.16 -1.82
N ASP A 20 2.07 -31.91 -1.30
CA ASP A 20 2.82 -32.84 -0.48
C ASP A 20 2.14 -33.08 0.87
N VAL A 21 1.54 -32.04 1.48
CA VAL A 21 0.70 -32.19 2.68
C VAL A 21 -0.51 -33.06 2.40
N CYS A 22 -1.19 -32.86 1.26
CA CYS A 22 -2.30 -33.72 0.83
C CYS A 22 -1.85 -35.15 0.57
N ALA A 23 -0.70 -35.36 -0.08
CA ALA A 23 -0.12 -36.68 -0.29
C ALA A 23 0.23 -37.37 1.05
N LEU A 24 0.79 -36.61 2.00
CA LEU A 24 1.15 -37.09 3.34
C LEU A 24 -0.09 -37.50 4.13
N ARG A 25 -1.22 -36.80 4.00
CA ARG A 25 -2.52 -37.19 4.58
C ARG A 25 -2.98 -38.57 4.12
N LEU A 26 -2.62 -38.98 2.91
CA LEU A 26 -3.02 -40.28 2.36
C LEU A 26 -2.19 -41.45 2.92
N THR A 27 -1.08 -41.17 3.63
CA THR A 27 -0.15 -42.21 4.10
C THR A 27 -0.59 -42.91 5.39
N GLY A 28 -1.54 -42.35 6.15
CA GLY A 28 -2.05 -42.97 7.38
C GLY A 28 -3.12 -42.15 8.10
N ARG A 29 -4.00 -42.82 8.84
CA ARG A 29 -5.14 -42.16 9.53
C ARG A 29 -4.70 -41.19 10.62
N THR A 30 -3.68 -41.56 11.40
CA THR A 30 -3.12 -40.75 12.49
C THR A 30 -2.48 -39.47 11.94
N ILE A 31 -1.72 -39.60 10.84
CA ILE A 31 -1.13 -38.47 10.13
C ILE A 31 -2.24 -37.59 9.53
N SER A 32 -3.26 -38.19 8.90
CA SER A 32 -4.41 -37.45 8.40
C SER A 32 -5.12 -36.65 9.49
N SER A 33 -5.37 -37.22 10.68
CA SER A 33 -6.03 -36.49 11.77
C SER A 33 -5.18 -35.33 12.29
N HIS A 34 -3.85 -35.51 12.38
CA HIS A 34 -2.93 -34.44 12.77
C HIS A 34 -2.83 -33.33 11.72
N LEU A 35 -2.70 -33.67 10.45
CA LEU A 35 -2.59 -32.72 9.33
C LEU A 35 -3.90 -32.02 8.98
N SER A 36 -5.03 -32.56 9.44
CA SER A 36 -6.36 -31.93 9.31
C SER A 36 -6.63 -30.90 10.40
N THR A 37 -5.65 -30.62 11.28
CA THR A 37 -5.77 -29.53 12.24
C THR A 37 -5.90 -28.18 11.51
N ALA A 38 -6.76 -27.33 12.08
CA ALA A 38 -7.07 -26.01 11.50
C ALA A 38 -5.81 -25.14 11.30
N GLY A 39 -4.74 -25.33 12.10
CA GLY A 39 -3.50 -24.57 11.99
C GLY A 39 -2.74 -24.78 10.68
N ILE A 40 -2.57 -26.02 10.24
CA ILE A 40 -1.83 -26.36 9.01
C ILE A 40 -2.61 -25.90 7.78
N LEU A 41 -3.92 -26.17 7.72
CA LEU A 41 -4.75 -25.77 6.60
C LEU A 41 -4.92 -24.25 6.53
N ARG A 42 -5.03 -23.55 7.67
CA ARG A 42 -5.07 -22.08 7.73
C ARG A 42 -3.88 -21.44 7.03
N ARG A 43 -2.68 -22.01 7.15
CA ARG A 43 -1.50 -21.49 6.43
C ARG A 43 -1.71 -21.44 4.92
N PHE A 44 -2.20 -22.52 4.32
CA PHE A 44 -2.36 -22.62 2.86
C PHE A 44 -3.54 -21.81 2.31
N PHE A 45 -4.56 -21.55 3.13
CA PHE A 45 -5.76 -20.82 2.72
C PHE A 45 -5.84 -19.37 3.26
N SER A 46 -4.81 -18.93 3.99
CA SER A 46 -4.74 -17.57 4.57
C SER A 46 -4.54 -16.47 3.54
N SER A 47 -4.07 -16.79 2.33
CA SER A 47 -3.71 -15.80 1.31
C SER A 47 -4.30 -16.19 -0.05
N LYS A 48 -4.88 -15.23 -0.76
CA LYS A 48 -5.42 -15.43 -2.11
C LYS A 48 -5.13 -14.21 -2.97
N ARG A 49 -4.70 -14.42 -4.21
CA ARG A 49 -4.62 -13.40 -5.25
C ARG A 49 -5.67 -13.70 -6.31
N LEU A 50 -6.49 -12.70 -6.68
CA LEU A 50 -7.65 -12.86 -7.55
C LEU A 50 -7.74 -11.73 -8.55
N GLU A 51 -8.06 -12.10 -9.79
CA GLU A 51 -8.39 -11.15 -10.84
C GLU A 51 -9.83 -10.63 -10.63
N MET A 52 -10.06 -9.34 -10.92
CA MET A 52 -11.36 -8.66 -10.81
C MET A 52 -12.31 -9.05 -11.96
N THR A 53 -12.44 -10.35 -12.26
CA THR A 53 -13.43 -10.91 -13.21
C THR A 53 -14.56 -11.62 -12.47
N LYS A 54 -15.68 -11.83 -13.15
CA LYS A 54 -16.86 -12.50 -12.60
C LYS A 54 -16.55 -13.89 -12.03
N ALA A 55 -15.80 -14.72 -12.78
CA ALA A 55 -15.59 -16.12 -12.42
C ALA A 55 -14.72 -16.28 -11.15
N PRO A 56 -13.55 -15.61 -11.02
CA PRO A 56 -12.77 -15.64 -9.78
C PRO A 56 -13.51 -15.07 -8.57
N LEU A 57 -14.28 -13.99 -8.75
CA LEU A 57 -15.05 -13.39 -7.65
C LEU A 57 -16.22 -14.27 -7.22
N ALA A 58 -16.94 -14.91 -8.15
CA ALA A 58 -17.96 -15.90 -7.82
C ALA A 58 -17.35 -17.13 -7.12
N GLN A 59 -16.16 -17.56 -7.53
CA GLN A 59 -15.42 -18.62 -6.86
C GLN A 59 -15.02 -18.22 -5.43
N LEU A 60 -14.64 -16.96 -5.21
CA LEU A 60 -14.36 -16.43 -3.87
C LEU A 60 -15.62 -16.52 -2.99
N VAL A 61 -16.78 -16.12 -3.50
CA VAL A 61 -18.05 -16.25 -2.77
C VAL A 61 -18.34 -17.69 -2.37
N HIS A 62 -18.12 -18.65 -3.27
CA HIS A 62 -18.30 -20.08 -2.96
C HIS A 62 -17.28 -20.55 -1.92
N PHE A 63 -16.02 -20.10 -2.05
CA PHE A 63 -14.91 -20.45 -1.18
C PHE A 63 -15.08 -19.92 0.25
N THR A 64 -15.77 -18.79 0.43
CA THR A 64 -16.00 -18.19 1.75
C THR A 64 -17.32 -18.60 2.40
N GLN A 65 -18.15 -19.45 1.77
CA GLN A 65 -19.42 -19.87 2.38
C GLN A 65 -19.25 -20.48 3.78
N PRO A 66 -20.29 -20.41 4.64
CA PRO A 66 -20.28 -21.09 5.93
C PRO A 66 -19.85 -22.55 5.83
N GLY A 67 -18.88 -22.97 6.65
CA GLY A 67 -18.33 -24.32 6.65
C GLY A 67 -17.21 -24.57 5.64
N GLN A 68 -16.83 -23.57 4.83
CA GLN A 68 -15.70 -23.65 3.91
C GLN A 68 -14.41 -23.10 4.53
N VAL A 69 -13.26 -23.53 3.98
CA VAL A 69 -11.94 -23.12 4.46
C VAL A 69 -11.59 -21.66 4.13
N GLY A 70 -12.34 -21.00 3.25
CA GLY A 70 -12.11 -19.60 2.90
C GLY A 70 -12.47 -18.60 4.01
N LEU A 71 -13.15 -19.05 5.07
CA LEU A 71 -13.35 -18.24 6.29
C LEU A 71 -12.04 -17.94 7.04
N TRP A 72 -10.94 -18.62 6.69
CA TRP A 72 -9.61 -18.37 7.25
C TRP A 72 -8.76 -17.40 6.42
N LEU A 73 -9.33 -16.81 5.37
CA LEU A 73 -8.64 -15.84 4.54
C LEU A 73 -8.24 -14.62 5.38
N GLN A 74 -6.94 -14.28 5.36
CA GLN A 74 -6.36 -13.15 6.08
C GLN A 74 -5.77 -12.11 5.14
N ARG A 75 -5.33 -12.53 3.95
CA ARG A 75 -4.72 -11.68 2.93
C ARG A 75 -5.39 -11.91 1.59
N LEU A 76 -5.89 -10.83 1.01
CA LEU A 76 -6.53 -10.85 -0.29
C LEU A 76 -5.85 -9.82 -1.20
N THR A 77 -5.26 -10.28 -2.29
CA THR A 77 -4.75 -9.43 -3.36
C THR A 77 -5.76 -9.41 -4.49
N LEU A 78 -6.22 -8.22 -4.89
CA LEU A 78 -7.14 -8.02 -6.00
C LEU A 78 -6.40 -7.29 -7.12
N TYR A 79 -6.51 -7.79 -8.34
CA TYR A 79 -5.88 -7.16 -9.49
C TYR A 79 -6.79 -7.13 -10.71
N ASP A 80 -6.54 -6.19 -11.63
CA ASP A 80 -7.15 -6.15 -12.96
C ASP A 80 -6.04 -5.99 -14.01
N CYS A 81 -6.38 -6.17 -15.29
CA CYS A 81 -5.44 -6.07 -16.40
C CYS A 81 -5.94 -5.11 -17.49
N VAL A 82 -5.01 -4.48 -18.21
CA VAL A 82 -5.32 -3.42 -19.18
C VAL A 82 -5.91 -3.97 -20.49
N GLU A 83 -5.51 -5.18 -20.88
CA GLU A 83 -5.89 -5.82 -22.16
C GLU A 83 -7.32 -6.40 -22.18
N ARG A 84 -8.18 -6.04 -21.22
CA ARG A 84 -9.60 -6.42 -21.27
C ARG A 84 -10.28 -5.74 -22.45
N THR A 85 -10.22 -6.41 -23.60
CA THR A 85 -11.15 -6.19 -24.70
C THR A 85 -12.57 -6.40 -24.18
N GLU A 86 -13.51 -5.63 -24.71
CA GLU A 86 -14.93 -5.53 -24.37
C GLU A 86 -15.73 -6.86 -24.44
N GLN A 87 -15.06 -8.01 -24.53
CA GLN A 87 -15.60 -9.34 -24.77
C GLN A 87 -15.85 -10.18 -23.52
N SER A 88 -15.54 -9.72 -22.30
CA SER A 88 -16.04 -10.39 -21.09
C SER A 88 -17.48 -9.96 -20.80
N GLY A 89 -18.40 -10.47 -21.61
CA GLY A 89 -19.84 -10.17 -21.59
C GLY A 89 -20.51 -10.32 -20.21
N ALA A 90 -21.46 -9.42 -19.98
CA ALA A 90 -22.20 -9.13 -18.76
C ALA A 90 -21.46 -8.19 -17.79
N ASN A 91 -21.96 -6.96 -17.71
CA ASN A 91 -21.70 -5.99 -16.64
C ASN A 91 -22.09 -6.68 -15.31
N PHE A 92 -21.13 -7.32 -14.65
CA PHE A 92 -21.36 -8.00 -13.38
C PHE A 92 -20.97 -7.05 -12.26
N ASP A 93 -21.72 -7.08 -11.17
CA ASP A 93 -21.44 -6.22 -10.03
C ASP A 93 -20.33 -6.83 -9.17
N ALA A 94 -19.09 -6.40 -9.41
CA ALA A 94 -17.94 -6.81 -8.61
C ALA A 94 -18.12 -6.43 -7.13
N THR A 95 -18.79 -5.31 -6.85
CA THR A 95 -19.07 -4.84 -5.48
C THR A 95 -19.95 -5.85 -4.75
N GLU A 96 -20.98 -6.38 -5.41
CA GLU A 96 -21.90 -7.35 -4.82
C GLU A 96 -21.19 -8.66 -4.46
N LEU A 97 -20.39 -9.20 -5.39
CA LEU A 97 -19.66 -10.45 -5.14
C LEU A 97 -18.62 -10.28 -4.02
N LEU A 98 -17.88 -9.16 -4.01
CA LEU A 98 -16.93 -8.86 -2.94
C LEU A 98 -17.65 -8.65 -1.60
N ALA A 99 -18.75 -7.90 -1.58
CA ALA A 99 -19.54 -7.67 -0.36
C ALA A 99 -20.09 -8.99 0.19
N GLN A 100 -20.56 -9.90 -0.67
CA GLN A 100 -21.01 -11.21 -0.23
C GLN A 100 -19.86 -12.03 0.38
N ALA A 101 -18.68 -12.03 -0.26
CA ALA A 101 -17.53 -12.74 0.26
C ALA A 101 -17.03 -12.14 1.60
N PHE A 102 -17.00 -10.82 1.74
CA PHE A 102 -16.59 -10.13 2.97
C PHE A 102 -17.60 -10.33 4.10
N ALA A 103 -18.90 -10.30 3.79
CA ALA A 103 -19.94 -10.61 4.76
C ALA A 103 -19.79 -12.04 5.32
N ASN A 104 -19.51 -13.02 4.45
CA ASN A 104 -19.25 -14.38 4.89
C ASN A 104 -18.06 -14.47 5.87
N ILE A 105 -16.95 -13.77 5.58
CA ILE A 105 -15.76 -13.75 6.44
C ILE A 105 -16.07 -13.06 7.78
N ARG A 106 -16.80 -11.94 7.74
CA ARG A 106 -17.22 -11.17 8.92
C ARG A 106 -18.11 -12.00 9.85
N ASP A 107 -19.10 -12.69 9.28
CA ASP A 107 -20.18 -13.37 10.02
C ASP A 107 -19.84 -14.81 10.43
N ARG A 108 -18.55 -15.16 10.46
CA ARG A 108 -18.06 -16.50 10.79
C ARG A 108 -18.56 -17.01 12.17
N PRO A 109 -18.86 -18.31 12.30
CA PRO A 109 -19.39 -18.88 13.54
C PRO A 109 -18.36 -19.01 14.69
N PRO A 110 -18.83 -19.15 15.95
CA PRO A 110 -18.02 -19.06 17.18
C PRO A 110 -16.78 -19.96 17.31
N PRO A 111 -16.72 -21.23 16.85
CA PRO A 111 -15.51 -22.05 17.02
C PRO A 111 -14.30 -21.54 16.21
N HIS A 112 -14.49 -20.50 15.38
CA HIS A 112 -13.45 -19.83 14.62
C HIS A 112 -13.25 -18.37 15.03
N ARG A 113 -13.93 -17.89 16.08
CA ARG A 113 -14.02 -16.46 16.44
C ARG A 113 -12.90 -15.96 17.37
N ASP A 114 -12.18 -16.88 18.02
CA ASP A 114 -11.23 -16.55 19.10
C ASP A 114 -10.04 -15.69 18.66
N ASP A 115 -9.67 -15.71 17.37
CA ASP A 115 -8.81 -14.69 16.78
C ASP A 115 -9.68 -13.72 16.01
N GLN A 116 -9.85 -12.47 16.46
CA GLN A 116 -10.45 -11.39 15.67
C GLN A 116 -9.65 -11.18 14.37
N LEU A 117 -10.00 -11.95 13.34
CA LEU A 117 -9.33 -11.97 12.06
C LEU A 117 -9.71 -10.69 11.33
N SER A 118 -8.80 -9.73 11.33
CA SER A 118 -8.83 -8.57 10.45
C SER A 118 -8.23 -8.95 9.10
N LEU A 119 -8.88 -8.50 8.02
CA LEU A 119 -8.49 -8.81 6.65
C LEU A 119 -7.42 -7.81 6.19
N SER A 120 -6.41 -8.31 5.49
CA SER A 120 -5.41 -7.50 4.79
C SER A 120 -5.75 -7.51 3.30
N ILE A 121 -5.89 -6.35 2.70
CA ILE A 121 -6.27 -6.21 1.29
C ILE A 121 -5.17 -5.45 0.55
N SER A 122 -4.73 -6.00 -0.58
CA SER A 122 -3.79 -5.35 -1.50
C SER A 122 -4.40 -5.22 -2.88
N LEU A 123 -4.28 -4.04 -3.49
CA LEU A 123 -4.74 -3.76 -4.85
C LEU A 123 -3.54 -3.65 -5.79
N GLU A 124 -3.63 -4.32 -6.93
CA GLU A 124 -2.59 -4.39 -7.95
C GLU A 124 -3.19 -4.21 -9.35
N VAL A 125 -2.35 -3.98 -10.35
CA VAL A 125 -2.71 -4.08 -11.76
C VAL A 125 -1.63 -4.91 -12.46
N ASP A 126 -2.04 -5.87 -13.27
CA ASP A 126 -1.14 -6.70 -14.06
C ASP A 126 -1.06 -6.20 -15.51
N ASN A 127 0.13 -6.38 -16.10
CA ASN A 127 0.44 -6.16 -17.52
C ASN A 127 0.28 -4.70 -18.01
N PHE A 128 1.32 -3.89 -17.78
CA PHE A 128 1.43 -2.47 -18.15
C PHE A 128 1.79 -2.22 -19.62
N SER A 129 1.06 -2.82 -20.56
CA SER A 129 1.29 -2.49 -21.98
C SER A 129 0.83 -1.07 -22.32
N THR A 130 -0.11 -0.50 -21.55
CA THR A 130 -0.55 0.91 -21.67
C THR A 130 -0.94 1.51 -20.32
N TRP A 131 -0.66 2.81 -20.12
CA TRP A 131 -1.05 3.59 -18.94
C TRP A 131 -2.55 3.89 -18.94
N ASP A 132 -3.37 3.01 -18.33
CA ASP A 132 -4.81 3.26 -18.14
C ASP A 132 -5.17 3.36 -16.66
N ARG A 133 -5.30 4.61 -16.17
CA ARG A 133 -5.78 4.90 -14.81
C ARG A 133 -7.24 4.48 -14.57
N ASP A 134 -8.04 4.23 -15.60
CA ASP A 134 -9.37 3.68 -15.36
C ASP A 134 -9.29 2.26 -14.76
N VAL A 135 -8.19 1.52 -15.00
CA VAL A 135 -7.98 0.20 -14.41
C VAL A 135 -7.86 0.29 -12.88
N THR A 136 -7.11 1.28 -12.37
CA THR A 136 -6.94 1.44 -10.91
C THR A 136 -8.28 1.77 -10.24
N ALA A 137 -9.08 2.65 -10.84
CA ALA A 137 -10.43 2.96 -10.38
C ALA A 137 -11.38 1.75 -10.40
N ARG A 138 -11.29 0.88 -11.42
CA ARG A 138 -12.08 -0.37 -11.54
C ARG A 138 -11.78 -1.38 -10.43
N VAL A 139 -10.57 -1.41 -9.91
CA VAL A 139 -10.20 -2.26 -8.76
C VAL A 139 -10.58 -1.59 -7.44
N PHE A 140 -10.29 -0.30 -7.32
CA PHE A 140 -10.46 0.48 -6.10
C PHE A 140 -11.93 0.62 -5.69
N HIS A 141 -12.80 1.16 -6.56
CA HIS A 141 -14.17 1.51 -6.18
C HIS A 141 -15.00 0.29 -5.71
N PRO A 142 -15.06 -0.83 -6.46
CA PRO A 142 -15.82 -2.00 -5.99
C PRO A 142 -15.30 -2.56 -4.66
N THR A 143 -13.99 -2.51 -4.46
CA THR A 143 -13.37 -3.00 -3.22
C THR A 143 -13.71 -2.11 -2.04
N ILE A 144 -13.52 -0.80 -2.15
CA ILE A 144 -13.83 0.15 -1.08
C ILE A 144 -15.33 0.17 -0.77
N SER A 145 -16.19 0.12 -1.79
CA SER A 145 -17.63 0.00 -1.60
C SER A 145 -18.02 -1.31 -0.91
N ALA A 146 -17.37 -2.45 -1.23
CA ALA A 146 -17.63 -3.72 -0.57
C ALA A 146 -17.16 -3.72 0.90
N ILE A 147 -16.00 -3.13 1.19
CA ILE A 147 -15.51 -2.93 2.57
C ILE A 147 -16.52 -2.09 3.35
N ALA A 148 -16.93 -0.95 2.79
CA ALA A 148 -17.89 -0.05 3.42
C ALA A 148 -19.25 -0.73 3.67
N ARG A 149 -19.78 -1.46 2.69
CA ARG A 149 -21.08 -2.16 2.82
C ARG A 149 -21.07 -3.24 3.89
N THR A 150 -19.92 -3.86 4.13
CA THR A 150 -19.81 -4.99 5.06
C THR A 150 -19.22 -4.60 6.39
N GLU A 151 -18.59 -3.43 6.51
CA GLU A 151 -17.89 -2.99 7.72
C GLU A 151 -16.89 -4.05 8.22
N ILE A 152 -16.30 -4.82 7.29
CA ILE A 152 -15.34 -5.87 7.62
C ILE A 152 -14.09 -5.22 8.25
N PRO A 153 -13.60 -5.71 9.41
CA PRO A 153 -12.40 -5.14 10.01
C PRO A 153 -11.17 -5.32 9.12
N ILE A 154 -10.51 -4.22 8.77
CA ILE A 154 -9.30 -4.21 7.96
C ILE A 154 -8.08 -4.04 8.85
N ARG A 155 -7.06 -4.88 8.63
CA ARG A 155 -5.76 -4.84 9.32
C ARG A 155 -4.73 -4.04 8.56
N GLU A 156 -4.69 -4.29 7.25
CA GLU A 156 -3.70 -3.76 6.34
C GLU A 156 -4.44 -3.42 5.05
N LEU A 157 -4.27 -2.20 4.56
CA LEU A 157 -4.82 -1.77 3.29
C LEU A 157 -3.70 -1.23 2.43
N ASP A 158 -3.46 -1.89 1.32
CA ASP A 158 -2.48 -1.49 0.33
C ASP A 158 -3.16 -1.19 -0.99
N ILE A 159 -3.09 0.07 -1.40
CA ILE A 159 -3.66 0.59 -2.63
C ILE A 159 -2.48 0.92 -3.55
N PHE A 160 -2.05 -0.09 -4.32
CA PHE A 160 -0.97 -0.01 -5.31
C PHE A 160 0.42 0.39 -4.76
N GLY A 161 0.61 0.34 -3.44
CA GLY A 161 1.83 0.77 -2.76
C GLY A 161 2.93 -0.29 -2.70
N ASP A 162 2.63 -1.57 -2.42
CA ASP A 162 3.64 -2.65 -2.53
C ASP A 162 3.83 -3.11 -3.99
N ALA A 163 2.87 -2.84 -4.88
CA ALA A 163 3.04 -3.00 -6.33
C ALA A 163 4.14 -2.11 -6.93
N TYR A 164 4.67 -1.17 -6.14
CA TYR A 164 5.80 -0.30 -6.47
C TYR A 164 7.14 -1.03 -6.63
N VAL A 165 7.19 -2.35 -6.51
CA VAL A 165 8.45 -3.10 -6.67
C VAL A 165 8.90 -3.03 -8.12
N HIS A 166 9.90 -2.18 -8.37
CA HIS A 166 10.64 -2.06 -9.62
C HIS A 166 11.09 -3.45 -10.12
N ASP A 167 10.36 -4.05 -11.06
CA ASP A 167 10.96 -5.04 -11.95
C ASP A 167 11.69 -4.29 -13.06
N HIS A 168 12.93 -4.68 -13.31
CA HIS A 168 13.95 -3.92 -14.03
C HIS A 168 13.72 -3.80 -15.54
N HIS A 169 12.51 -4.11 -16.01
CA HIS A 169 12.19 -4.24 -17.43
C HIS A 169 11.15 -3.27 -17.96
N PHE A 170 10.44 -2.55 -17.08
CA PHE A 170 9.49 -1.52 -17.50
C PHE A 170 9.82 -0.21 -16.78
N GLU A 171 10.36 0.75 -17.54
CA GLU A 171 10.73 2.06 -17.01
C GLU A 171 9.50 2.93 -16.66
N ASP A 172 8.29 2.61 -17.14
CA ASP A 172 7.16 3.57 -17.18
C ASP A 172 5.79 3.03 -16.72
N GLY A 173 5.72 1.90 -16.01
CA GLY A 173 4.44 1.28 -15.61
C GLY A 173 4.18 1.36 -14.13
N GLN A 174 3.69 2.49 -13.61
CA GLN A 174 3.29 2.59 -12.21
C GLN A 174 1.77 2.69 -12.08
N CYS A 175 1.23 2.05 -11.04
CA CYS A 175 -0.17 2.22 -10.67
C CYS A 175 -0.31 3.34 -9.66
N SER A 176 -1.10 4.33 -10.04
CA SER A 176 -1.48 5.43 -9.16
C SER A 176 -3.00 5.54 -9.12
N LEU A 177 -3.56 5.77 -7.93
CA LEU A 177 -4.95 6.16 -7.78
C LEU A 177 -5.09 7.68 -7.91
N ALA A 178 -6.11 8.15 -8.62
CA ALA A 178 -6.41 9.57 -8.69
C ALA A 178 -7.01 10.07 -7.37
N PHE A 179 -6.62 11.28 -6.97
CA PHE A 179 -7.14 11.95 -5.78
C PHE A 179 -8.69 12.05 -5.76
N SER A 180 -9.29 12.31 -6.91
CA SER A 180 -10.75 12.36 -7.09
C SER A 180 -11.45 11.05 -6.74
N ASP A 181 -10.80 9.90 -6.93
CA ASP A 181 -11.39 8.60 -6.59
C ASP A 181 -11.53 8.43 -5.07
N ILE A 182 -10.58 8.96 -4.29
CA ILE A 182 -10.68 8.98 -2.82
C ILE A 182 -11.85 9.87 -2.38
N ALA A 183 -11.94 11.07 -2.94
CA ALA A 183 -13.02 12.00 -2.63
C ALA A 183 -14.39 11.39 -2.96
N LEU A 184 -14.51 10.74 -4.12
CA LEU A 184 -15.72 10.05 -4.55
C LEU A 184 -16.09 8.92 -3.58
N ALA A 185 -15.14 8.06 -3.23
CA ALA A 185 -15.37 6.97 -2.28
C ALA A 185 -15.83 7.48 -0.90
N LEU A 186 -15.20 8.53 -0.37
CA LEU A 186 -15.58 9.12 0.91
C LEU A 186 -16.95 9.80 0.88
N SER A 187 -17.34 10.40 -0.24
CA SER A 187 -18.66 11.04 -0.38
C SER A 187 -19.82 10.05 -0.14
N HIS A 188 -19.60 8.77 -0.46
CA HIS A 188 -20.59 7.70 -0.31
C HIS A 188 -20.41 6.85 0.95
N HIS A 189 -19.18 6.75 1.47
CA HIS A 189 -18.82 5.67 2.40
C HIS A 189 -18.04 6.11 3.66
N ARG A 190 -18.01 7.41 3.98
CA ARG A 190 -17.20 7.95 5.10
C ARG A 190 -17.38 7.19 6.42
N VAL A 191 -18.62 7.01 6.90
CA VAL A 191 -18.89 6.42 8.22
C VAL A 191 -18.57 4.91 8.25
N PRO A 192 -19.06 4.09 7.31
CA PRO A 192 -18.76 2.64 7.32
C PRO A 192 -17.27 2.32 7.10
N LEU A 193 -16.55 3.15 6.33
CA LEU A 193 -15.10 3.00 6.17
C LEU A 193 -14.36 3.28 7.47
N ALA A 194 -14.78 4.29 8.24
CA ALA A 194 -14.19 4.56 9.55
C ALA A 194 -14.34 3.38 10.51
N THR A 195 -15.48 2.66 10.46
CA THR A 195 -15.66 1.42 11.23
C THR A 195 -14.67 0.33 10.80
N SER A 196 -14.53 0.13 9.49
CA SER A 196 -13.69 -0.92 8.90
C SER A 196 -12.20 -0.67 9.18
N LEU A 197 -11.75 0.59 9.08
CA LEU A 197 -10.35 0.99 9.15
C LEU A 197 -9.86 1.31 10.57
N ARG A 198 -10.75 1.29 11.58
CA ARG A 198 -10.41 1.63 12.96
C ARG A 198 -9.21 0.85 13.52
N ASN A 199 -9.07 -0.41 13.10
CA ASN A 199 -8.00 -1.32 13.54
C ASN A 199 -6.90 -1.50 12.49
N CYS A 200 -6.86 -0.64 11.47
CA CYS A 200 -5.85 -0.67 10.43
C CYS A 200 -4.49 -0.27 11.01
N THR A 201 -3.48 -1.12 10.78
CA THR A 201 -2.11 -1.00 11.29
C THR A 201 -1.09 -0.71 10.19
N LYS A 202 -1.40 -1.08 8.93
CA LYS A 202 -0.57 -0.78 7.75
C LYS A 202 -1.43 -0.14 6.67
N PHE A 203 -1.00 1.01 6.17
CA PHE A 203 -1.67 1.70 5.08
C PHE A 203 -0.64 2.08 4.02
N CYS A 204 -0.80 1.57 2.80
CA CYS A 204 0.04 1.87 1.66
C CYS A 204 -0.81 2.47 0.55
N LEU A 205 -0.31 3.53 -0.09
CA LEU A 205 -1.05 4.23 -1.12
C LEU A 205 -0.10 4.86 -2.15
N SER A 206 -0.35 4.57 -3.42
CA SER A 206 0.24 5.24 -4.57
C SER A 206 -0.77 6.20 -5.21
N LEU A 207 -0.40 7.47 -5.32
CA LEU A 207 -1.24 8.59 -5.75
C LEU A 207 -0.74 9.20 -7.04
N GLY A 208 -1.66 9.78 -7.81
CA GLY A 208 -1.33 10.60 -8.97
C GLY A 208 -2.42 11.65 -9.20
N TYR A 209 -2.23 12.44 -10.24
CA TYR A 209 -3.14 13.54 -10.58
C TYR A 209 -4.57 13.06 -10.84
N SER A 210 -5.54 13.87 -10.41
CA SER A 210 -6.96 13.65 -10.70
C SER A 210 -7.34 14.00 -12.13
N THR A 211 -6.64 14.97 -12.73
CA THR A 211 -6.77 15.34 -14.14
C THR A 211 -5.78 14.56 -14.99
N ARG A 212 -6.23 14.13 -16.17
CA ARG A 212 -5.36 13.56 -17.18
C ARG A 212 -4.68 14.68 -17.95
N GLY A 213 -3.40 14.51 -18.26
CA GLY A 213 -2.72 15.38 -19.19
C GLY A 213 -3.27 15.33 -20.58
N PHE A 214 -3.06 16.44 -21.28
CA PHE A 214 -3.11 16.46 -22.73
C PHE A 214 -1.95 15.62 -23.24
N ASP A 215 -2.23 14.37 -23.59
CA ASP A 215 -1.32 13.61 -24.42
C ASP A 215 -1.53 14.05 -25.86
N PHE A 216 -0.69 14.99 -26.32
CA PHE A 216 -0.72 15.51 -27.67
C PHE A 216 -0.23 14.48 -28.71
N GLU A 217 0.42 13.38 -28.29
CA GLU A 217 1.09 12.43 -29.19
C GLU A 217 0.24 11.16 -29.46
N SER A 218 -0.68 10.81 -28.57
CA SER A 218 -1.54 9.63 -28.72
C SER A 218 -2.73 9.87 -29.66
N SER A 219 -2.50 9.73 -30.97
CA SER A 219 -3.49 9.89 -32.04
C SER A 219 -4.66 8.89 -32.06
N ASN A 220 -4.71 7.92 -31.13
CA ASN A 220 -5.60 6.75 -31.24
C ASN A 220 -6.51 6.44 -30.04
N SER A 221 -6.60 7.31 -29.04
CA SER A 221 -7.50 7.07 -27.92
C SER A 221 -8.55 8.16 -27.83
N THR A 222 -9.82 7.76 -27.90
CA THR A 222 -10.99 8.49 -27.37
C THR A 222 -10.79 8.78 -25.88
N ARG A 223 -9.85 9.68 -25.54
CA ARG A 223 -9.60 10.09 -24.16
C ARG A 223 -10.70 11.02 -23.75
N ASN A 224 -11.38 10.66 -22.67
CA ASN A 224 -12.32 11.51 -21.96
C ASN A 224 -11.60 12.82 -21.59
N PHE A 225 -11.87 13.88 -22.36
CA PHE A 225 -11.44 15.23 -22.06
C PHE A 225 -12.02 15.62 -20.70
N ARG A 226 -11.21 15.58 -19.64
CA ARG A 226 -11.58 16.13 -18.35
C ARG A 226 -11.07 17.56 -18.31
N LEU A 227 -11.96 18.49 -17.99
CA LEU A 227 -11.57 19.88 -17.75
C LEU A 227 -10.52 19.91 -16.62
N PRO A 228 -9.55 20.83 -16.67
CA PRO A 228 -8.62 21.02 -15.56
C PRO A 228 -9.42 21.33 -14.28
N LEU A 229 -8.96 20.77 -13.17
CA LEU A 229 -9.56 20.99 -11.86
C LEU A 229 -9.40 22.45 -11.46
N THR A 230 -10.38 22.95 -10.74
CA THR A 230 -10.22 24.17 -9.96
C THR A 230 -9.35 23.90 -8.73
N VAL A 231 -8.71 24.94 -8.21
CA VAL A 231 -7.90 24.85 -6.98
C VAL A 231 -8.74 24.37 -5.80
N ASP A 232 -10.02 24.79 -5.71
CA ASP A 232 -10.92 24.38 -4.63
C ASP A 232 -11.27 22.89 -4.70
N GLU A 233 -11.44 22.32 -5.90
CA GLU A 233 -11.65 20.89 -6.08
C GLU A 233 -10.39 20.09 -5.70
N ALA A 234 -9.21 20.55 -6.11
CA ALA A 234 -7.94 19.92 -5.70
C ALA A 234 -7.76 19.96 -4.18
N ARG A 235 -8.07 21.09 -3.53
CA ARG A 235 -8.08 21.23 -2.05
C ARG A 235 -9.03 20.25 -1.39
N GLN A 236 -10.22 20.09 -1.95
CA GLN A 236 -11.20 19.16 -1.42
C GLN A 236 -10.70 17.71 -1.55
N ASN A 237 -10.05 17.36 -2.66
CA ASN A 237 -9.48 16.03 -2.84
C ASN A 237 -8.33 15.73 -1.86
N THR A 238 -7.39 16.67 -1.68
CA THR A 238 -6.29 16.49 -0.71
C THR A 238 -6.82 16.45 0.73
N GLN A 239 -7.89 17.18 1.04
CA GLN A 239 -8.60 17.06 2.32
C GLN A 239 -9.25 15.68 2.50
N SER A 240 -9.84 15.12 1.44
CA SER A 240 -10.40 13.76 1.47
C SER A 240 -9.34 12.70 1.78
N LEU A 241 -8.11 12.84 1.29
CA LEU A 241 -7.01 11.95 1.72
C LEU A 241 -6.74 12.06 3.23
N CYS A 242 -6.68 13.28 3.78
CA CYS A 242 -6.46 13.46 5.21
C CYS A 242 -7.60 12.83 6.03
N ASP A 243 -8.85 13.00 5.57
CA ASP A 243 -10.02 12.39 6.17
C ASP A 243 -9.93 10.86 6.16
N LEU A 244 -9.47 10.25 5.06
CA LEU A 244 -9.26 8.81 4.94
C LEU A 244 -8.17 8.31 5.90
N LEU A 245 -7.01 8.98 5.93
CA LEU A 245 -5.89 8.57 6.79
C LEU A 245 -6.24 8.67 8.27
N ASN A 246 -7.00 9.70 8.66
CA ASN A 246 -7.47 9.88 10.04
C ASN A 246 -8.50 8.81 10.49
N MET A 247 -8.99 7.96 9.58
CA MET A 247 -9.80 6.78 9.94
C MET A 247 -8.96 5.63 10.52
N CYS A 248 -7.63 5.72 10.46
CA CYS A 248 -6.70 4.68 10.92
C CYS A 248 -5.96 5.13 12.19
N PRO A 249 -6.60 5.21 13.37
CA PRO A 249 -5.97 5.74 14.60
C PRO A 249 -4.88 4.82 15.18
N LEU A 250 -4.85 3.55 14.78
CA LEU A 250 -3.88 2.54 15.24
C LEU A 250 -2.76 2.29 14.22
N LEU A 251 -2.56 3.21 13.27
CA LEU A 251 -1.60 3.05 12.20
C LEU A 251 -0.16 2.95 12.74
N GLU A 252 0.52 1.85 12.40
CA GLU A 252 1.90 1.58 12.76
C GLU A 252 2.85 1.68 11.55
N GLU A 253 2.34 1.49 10.34
CA GLU A 253 3.08 1.57 9.08
C GLU A 253 2.33 2.41 8.05
N LEU A 254 2.98 3.45 7.52
CA LEU A 254 2.45 4.30 6.47
C LEU A 254 3.43 4.34 5.29
N GLN A 255 2.94 4.00 4.10
CA GLN A 255 3.63 4.23 2.84
C GLN A 255 2.82 5.14 1.95
N LEU A 256 3.44 6.24 1.51
CA LEU A 256 2.88 7.17 0.55
C LEU A 256 3.85 7.29 -0.62
N VAL A 257 3.31 7.14 -1.82
CA VAL A 257 4.04 7.26 -3.09
C VAL A 257 3.27 8.24 -3.97
N TRP A 258 4.00 9.13 -4.63
CA TRP A 258 3.45 9.98 -5.67
C TRP A 258 3.99 9.57 -7.04
N GLU A 259 3.11 9.46 -8.03
CA GLU A 259 3.48 9.29 -9.42
C GLU A 259 3.41 10.59 -10.18
N TYR A 260 4.51 10.91 -10.85
CA TYR A 260 4.59 12.07 -11.72
C TYR A 260 4.07 11.72 -13.11
N ASP A 261 3.27 12.63 -13.66
CA ASP A 261 2.87 12.66 -15.06
C ASP A 261 3.46 13.94 -15.67
N ASP A 262 3.82 13.88 -16.95
CA ASP A 262 4.22 15.06 -17.73
C ASP A 262 3.01 15.94 -18.05
N LEU A 263 2.52 16.68 -17.05
CA LEU A 263 1.40 17.61 -17.14
C LEU A 263 1.85 19.05 -17.21
N GLU A 264 1.05 19.89 -17.87
CA GLU A 264 1.17 21.34 -17.68
C GLU A 264 0.87 21.68 -16.21
N GLU A 265 1.77 22.44 -15.59
CA GLU A 265 1.58 22.92 -14.23
C GLU A 265 0.42 23.92 -14.16
N THR A 266 -0.68 23.50 -13.54
CA THR A 266 -1.75 24.39 -13.08
C THR A 266 -1.67 24.56 -11.57
N ASP A 267 -2.33 25.60 -11.03
CA ASP A 267 -2.42 25.79 -9.57
C ASP A 267 -3.09 24.60 -8.87
N ALA A 268 -4.04 23.93 -9.53
CA ALA A 268 -4.67 22.71 -9.02
C ALA A 268 -3.70 21.51 -9.01
N CYS A 269 -2.89 21.35 -10.07
CA CYS A 269 -1.82 20.35 -10.10
C CYS A 269 -0.82 20.58 -8.96
N ARG A 270 -0.44 21.84 -8.71
CA ARG A 270 0.48 22.18 -7.61
C ARG A 270 -0.10 21.82 -6.24
N GLU A 271 -1.38 22.12 -6.00
CA GLU A 271 -2.07 21.71 -4.77
C GLU A 271 -2.09 20.18 -4.59
N GLU A 272 -2.26 19.39 -5.66
CA GLU A 272 -2.18 17.92 -5.58
C GLU A 272 -0.74 17.40 -5.39
N ILE A 273 0.26 18.00 -6.03
CA ILE A 273 1.68 17.64 -5.87
C ILE A 273 2.16 17.86 -4.43
N GLU A 274 1.74 18.98 -3.83
CA GLU A 274 2.10 19.39 -2.47
C GLU A 274 1.13 18.80 -1.41
N PHE A 275 0.36 17.76 -1.75
CA PHE A 275 -0.66 17.20 -0.84
C PHE A 275 -0.11 16.85 0.56
N PHE A 276 1.17 16.48 0.63
CA PHE A 276 1.80 16.10 1.89
C PHE A 276 1.87 17.27 2.88
N ASP A 277 1.86 18.52 2.40
CA ASP A 277 1.77 19.68 3.27
C ASP A 277 0.50 19.66 4.10
N ARG A 278 -0.62 19.25 3.50
CA ARG A 278 -1.88 19.07 4.21
C ARG A 278 -1.83 17.87 5.15
N VAL A 279 -1.26 16.75 4.71
CA VAL A 279 -1.10 15.54 5.54
C VAL A 279 -0.28 15.85 6.79
N GLY A 280 0.86 16.51 6.64
CA GLY A 280 1.76 16.82 7.75
C GLY A 280 1.20 17.81 8.78
N LEU A 281 0.20 18.62 8.38
CA LEU A 281 -0.49 19.55 9.27
C LEU A 281 -1.79 19.00 9.85
N SER A 282 -2.46 18.07 9.16
CA SER A 282 -3.83 17.63 9.49
C SER A 282 -3.94 16.21 10.04
N CYS A 283 -2.90 15.39 9.86
CA CYS A 283 -2.89 14.00 10.30
C CYS A 283 -1.90 13.79 11.44
N ALA A 284 -2.29 13.00 12.45
CA ALA A 284 -1.46 12.67 13.60
C ALA A 284 -1.41 11.15 13.82
N PHE A 285 -0.23 10.56 13.71
CA PHE A 285 -0.03 9.10 13.83
C PHE A 285 0.86 8.77 15.04
N THR A 286 0.27 8.79 16.23
CA THR A 286 1.01 8.61 17.50
C THR A 286 1.63 7.23 17.68
N ASN A 287 1.14 6.22 16.95
CA ASN A 287 1.63 4.84 16.98
C ASN A 287 2.53 4.48 15.78
N LEU A 288 2.85 5.45 14.92
CA LEU A 288 3.61 5.21 13.71
C LEU A 288 5.04 4.77 14.05
N LYS A 289 5.40 3.57 13.59
CA LYS A 289 6.72 2.95 13.74
C LYS A 289 7.48 2.89 12.43
N ARG A 290 6.78 2.79 11.30
CA ARG A 290 7.40 2.63 9.98
C ARG A 290 6.80 3.63 9.01
N CYS A 291 7.65 4.40 8.35
CA CYS A 291 7.21 5.39 7.38
C CYS A 291 8.06 5.32 6.12
N LYS A 292 7.40 5.25 4.96
CA LYS A 292 8.02 5.24 3.64
C LYS A 292 7.37 6.32 2.78
N LEU A 293 8.12 7.36 2.45
CA LEU A 293 7.69 8.45 1.59
C LEU A 293 8.50 8.40 0.29
N GLN A 294 7.81 8.28 -0.85
CA GLN A 294 8.46 8.19 -2.15
C GLN A 294 7.94 9.24 -3.12
N HIS A 295 8.85 9.93 -3.79
CA HIS A 295 8.52 10.87 -4.87
C HIS A 295 7.62 12.04 -4.44
N ILE A 296 7.61 12.38 -3.14
CA ILE A 296 6.72 13.41 -2.58
C ILE A 296 7.38 14.79 -2.62
N SER A 297 6.59 15.79 -3.03
CA SER A 297 6.93 17.22 -2.87
C SER A 297 6.25 17.79 -1.62
N THR A 298 6.97 18.60 -0.86
CA THR A 298 6.48 19.18 0.40
C THR A 298 7.34 20.35 0.87
N SER A 299 6.84 21.17 1.78
CA SER A 299 7.62 22.17 2.49
C SER A 299 8.19 21.65 3.82
N GLU A 300 9.19 22.35 4.35
CA GLU A 300 9.88 21.90 5.57
C GLU A 300 8.95 21.82 6.80
N ASN A 301 8.05 22.79 6.98
CA ASN A 301 7.24 22.90 8.19
C ASN A 301 6.23 21.74 8.37
N PRO A 302 5.47 21.32 7.35
CA PRO A 302 4.61 20.13 7.42
C PRO A 302 5.37 18.85 7.70
N VAL A 303 6.51 18.62 7.04
CA VAL A 303 7.38 17.45 7.30
C VAL A 303 7.84 17.43 8.75
N MET A 304 8.31 18.56 9.26
CA MET A 304 8.75 18.67 10.65
C MET A 304 7.60 18.44 11.63
N THR A 305 6.40 18.96 11.32
CA THR A 305 5.19 18.78 12.15
C THR A 305 4.80 17.31 12.21
N PHE A 306 4.74 16.65 11.06
CA PHE A 306 4.43 15.22 10.91
C PHE A 306 5.35 14.34 11.78
N PHE A 307 6.66 14.53 11.64
CA PHE A 307 7.64 13.68 12.33
C PHE A 307 7.74 13.97 13.84
N ARG A 308 7.47 15.21 14.27
CA ARG A 308 7.36 15.54 15.71
C ARG A 308 6.17 14.86 16.37
N GLN A 309 5.08 14.64 15.63
CA GLN A 309 3.89 13.94 16.12
C GLN A 309 4.05 12.41 16.12
N SER A 310 5.15 11.90 15.55
CA SER A 310 5.43 10.47 15.39
C SER A 310 6.75 10.05 16.09
N PRO A 311 6.86 10.19 17.42
CA PRO A 311 8.12 9.99 18.14
C PRO A 311 8.59 8.53 18.22
N ARG A 312 7.70 7.56 17.95
CA ARG A 312 7.98 6.11 18.07
C ARG A 312 8.51 5.48 16.78
N MET A 313 9.06 6.32 15.88
CA MET A 313 9.57 5.87 14.59
C MET A 313 10.75 4.91 14.77
N VAL A 314 10.65 3.74 14.16
CA VAL A 314 11.66 2.66 14.16
C VAL A 314 12.33 2.54 12.79
N GLU A 315 11.55 2.66 11.71
CA GLU A 315 12.08 2.60 10.35
C GLU A 315 11.58 3.79 9.52
N LEU A 316 12.52 4.51 8.91
CA LEU A 316 12.21 5.62 8.02
C LEU A 316 12.88 5.41 6.66
N THR A 317 12.08 5.48 5.60
CA THR A 317 12.55 5.51 4.21
C THR A 317 12.06 6.78 3.53
N LEU A 318 12.99 7.63 3.10
CA LEU A 318 12.73 8.79 2.25
C LEU A 318 13.42 8.57 0.92
N ASP A 319 12.66 8.59 -0.17
CA ASP A 319 13.15 8.24 -1.49
C ASP A 319 12.55 9.13 -2.58
N GLY A 320 13.31 10.09 -3.09
CA GLY A 320 12.75 11.05 -4.05
C GLY A 320 11.94 12.16 -3.37
N LEU A 321 12.37 12.65 -2.21
CA LEU A 321 11.68 13.74 -1.54
C LEU A 321 12.18 15.09 -2.06
N TYR A 322 11.25 15.96 -2.47
CA TYR A 322 11.51 17.32 -2.91
C TYR A 322 11.01 18.29 -1.83
N MET A 323 11.92 19.07 -1.26
CA MET A 323 11.60 20.01 -0.19
C MET A 323 11.70 21.46 -0.67
N THR A 324 10.55 22.09 -0.91
CA THR A 324 10.47 23.47 -1.41
C THR A 324 9.22 24.16 -0.87
N PRO A 325 9.32 25.31 -0.16
CA PRO A 325 10.54 25.91 0.33
C PRO A 325 11.12 25.14 1.53
N GLY A 326 12.44 25.22 1.70
CA GLY A 326 13.14 24.74 2.89
C GLY A 326 14.35 23.85 2.60
N ASN A 327 14.85 23.18 3.65
CA ASN A 327 15.94 22.21 3.55
C ASN A 327 15.84 21.13 4.63
N PHE A 328 16.63 20.06 4.49
CA PHE A 328 16.54 18.89 5.35
C PHE A 328 17.28 19.02 6.70
N SER A 329 17.92 20.14 7.00
CA SER A 329 18.80 20.27 8.18
C SER A 329 18.04 20.04 9.50
N HIS A 330 16.87 20.65 9.66
CA HIS A 330 16.08 20.48 10.88
C HIS A 330 15.50 19.07 10.99
N LEU A 331 15.13 18.45 9.85
CA LEU A 331 14.69 17.06 9.83
C LEU A 331 15.82 16.13 10.30
N PHE A 332 17.01 16.24 9.73
CA PHE A 332 18.15 15.40 10.12
C PHE A 332 18.56 15.60 11.58
N HIS A 333 18.48 16.83 12.08
CA HIS A 333 18.68 17.09 13.51
C HIS A 333 17.60 16.39 14.35
N LEU A 334 16.32 16.51 13.98
CA LEU A 334 15.21 15.84 14.67
C LEU A 334 15.39 14.31 14.70
N LEU A 335 15.72 13.69 13.56
CA LEU A 335 15.95 12.24 13.47
C LEU A 335 17.08 11.79 14.42
N SER A 336 18.16 12.58 14.53
CA SER A 336 19.31 12.24 15.38
C SER A 336 19.09 12.46 16.88
N THR A 337 18.20 13.40 17.26
CA THR A 337 18.07 13.87 18.65
C THR A 337 16.78 13.45 19.34
N ALA A 338 15.68 13.34 18.59
CA ALA A 338 14.35 13.11 19.14
C ALA A 338 13.79 11.70 18.86
N MET A 339 14.33 10.98 17.88
CA MET A 339 13.87 9.63 17.52
C MET A 339 14.80 8.57 18.11
N SER A 340 14.65 8.30 19.42
CA SER A 340 15.48 7.32 20.14
C SER A 340 15.32 5.88 19.63
N ASP A 341 14.14 5.55 19.11
CA ASP A 341 13.77 4.20 18.71
C ASP A 341 14.12 3.89 17.25
N LEU A 342 14.65 4.88 16.51
CA LEU A 342 15.01 4.74 15.11
C LEU A 342 16.16 3.73 14.97
N ASP A 343 15.86 2.61 14.31
CA ASP A 343 16.78 1.49 14.10
C ASP A 343 17.16 1.33 12.62
N SER A 344 16.33 1.80 11.69
CA SER A 344 16.61 1.73 10.25
C SER A 344 16.31 3.07 9.57
N LEU A 345 17.31 3.62 8.88
CA LEU A 345 17.19 4.84 8.11
C LEU A 345 17.63 4.59 6.66
N ARG A 346 16.77 4.91 5.70
CA ARG A 346 17.09 4.89 4.28
C ARG A 346 16.76 6.23 3.66
N LEU A 347 17.76 6.89 3.08
CA LEU A 347 17.59 8.16 2.38
C LEU A 347 18.10 8.02 0.95
N ARG A 348 17.33 8.48 -0.02
CA ARG A 348 17.70 8.43 -1.44
C ARG A 348 17.06 9.59 -2.21
N LEU A 349 17.74 10.11 -3.22
CA LEU A 349 17.20 11.10 -4.16
C LEU A 349 16.51 12.30 -3.46
N LEU A 350 17.14 12.87 -2.43
CA LEU A 350 16.58 14.03 -1.73
C LEU A 350 17.04 15.32 -2.42
N THR A 351 16.13 16.28 -2.60
CA THR A 351 16.41 17.57 -3.25
C THR A 351 15.75 18.69 -2.47
N ASP A 352 16.47 19.77 -2.23
CA ASP A 352 15.95 21.00 -1.60
C ASP A 352 16.20 22.24 -2.47
N ASP A 353 15.84 23.43 -1.98
CA ASP A 353 16.03 24.72 -2.69
C ASP A 353 17.48 24.97 -3.15
N LEU A 354 18.46 24.30 -2.55
CA LEU A 354 19.88 24.46 -2.85
C LEU A 354 20.41 23.39 -3.84
N GLY A 355 19.58 22.42 -4.21
CA GLY A 355 19.88 21.37 -5.18
C GLY A 355 19.76 19.96 -4.60
N SER A 356 20.26 18.97 -5.35
CA SER A 356 20.23 17.58 -4.91
C SER A 356 21.25 17.32 -3.79
N LEU A 357 20.86 16.50 -2.83
CA LEU A 357 21.65 16.12 -1.67
C LEU A 357 22.51 14.89 -1.97
N TYR A 358 23.79 14.97 -1.59
CA TYR A 358 24.77 13.90 -1.72
C TYR A 358 25.38 13.55 -0.36
N PHE A 359 25.75 12.29 -0.18
CA PHE A 359 26.25 11.77 1.09
C PHE A 359 27.71 11.29 0.97
N PHE A 360 28.61 12.18 0.53
CA PHE A 360 30.02 11.81 0.25
C PHE A 360 30.82 11.35 1.46
N HIS A 361 30.41 11.76 2.67
CA HIS A 361 31.10 11.44 3.92
C HIS A 361 30.63 10.14 4.57
N GLU A 362 29.70 9.42 3.94
CA GLU A 362 29.18 8.18 4.51
C GLU A 362 30.10 6.99 4.25
N PRO A 363 30.21 6.05 5.21
CA PRO A 363 30.94 4.80 4.99
C PRO A 363 30.39 4.04 3.78
N LYS A 364 31.27 3.43 2.98
CA LYS A 364 30.86 2.68 1.78
C LYS A 364 29.82 1.58 2.07
N GLU A 365 29.90 0.96 3.24
CA GLU A 365 28.96 -0.06 3.71
C GLU A 365 27.54 0.49 3.95
N SER A 366 27.45 1.76 4.33
CA SER A 366 26.20 2.49 4.54
C SER A 366 25.70 3.16 3.25
N THR A 367 26.48 3.13 2.17
CA THR A 367 26.06 3.68 0.88
C THR A 367 25.41 2.63 0.00
N TRP A 368 24.38 3.04 -0.74
CA TRP A 368 23.65 2.14 -1.62
C TRP A 368 23.69 2.65 -3.07
N HIS A 369 24.04 1.76 -4.00
CA HIS A 369 24.07 2.03 -5.44
C HIS A 369 22.88 1.39 -6.16
N ARG A 370 22.27 2.12 -7.10
CA ARG A 370 21.25 1.56 -8.04
C ARG A 370 21.91 0.73 -9.15
N LYS A 371 23.10 1.12 -9.61
CA LYS A 371 23.91 0.43 -10.63
C LYS A 371 25.40 0.56 -10.29
N PRO A 372 26.25 -0.43 -10.62
CA PRO A 372 27.70 -0.28 -10.55
C PRO A 372 28.13 0.94 -11.38
N GLY A 373 28.84 1.90 -10.76
CA GLY A 373 29.34 3.12 -11.44
C GLY A 373 28.41 4.33 -11.43
N SER A 374 27.18 4.23 -10.90
CA SER A 374 26.33 5.40 -10.64
C SER A 374 26.85 6.19 -9.44
N ALA A 375 26.71 7.52 -9.45
CA ALA A 375 27.05 8.35 -8.30
C ALA A 375 26.29 7.88 -7.05
N LEU A 376 26.90 8.06 -5.87
CA LEU A 376 26.30 7.70 -4.59
C LEU A 376 25.06 8.57 -4.35
N HIS A 377 23.86 8.00 -4.52
CA HIS A 377 22.59 8.74 -4.43
C HIS A 377 21.76 8.41 -3.20
N GLY A 378 22.27 7.58 -2.29
CA GLY A 378 21.56 7.25 -1.07
C GLY A 378 22.38 6.53 -0.01
N ILE A 379 21.80 6.50 1.19
CA ILE A 379 22.38 5.90 2.37
C ILE A 379 21.38 4.95 3.02
N ARG A 380 21.91 3.93 3.67
CA ARG A 380 21.17 2.97 4.48
C ARG A 380 21.96 2.75 5.76
N ARG A 381 21.37 3.12 6.88
CA ARG A 381 21.96 2.94 8.21
C ARG A 381 21.07 2.06 9.07
N ARG A 382 21.70 1.33 10.00
CA ARG A 382 21.02 0.39 10.90
C ARG A 382 21.55 0.48 12.33
N GLY A 383 20.74 0.07 13.30
CA GLY A 383 21.13 0.08 14.71
C GLY A 383 21.41 1.50 15.21
N ALA A 384 22.46 1.63 16.01
CA ALA A 384 22.89 2.93 16.52
C ALA A 384 23.29 3.94 15.43
N ASP A 385 23.75 3.49 14.27
CA ASP A 385 24.15 4.38 13.17
C ASP A 385 22.93 5.08 12.53
N ALA A 386 21.73 4.50 12.63
CA ALA A 386 20.50 5.13 12.13
C ALA A 386 20.22 6.50 12.79
N ARG A 387 20.72 6.71 14.01
CA ARG A 387 20.54 7.94 14.80
C ARG A 387 21.71 8.93 14.68
N ARG A 388 22.79 8.58 13.96
CA ARG A 388 23.89 9.52 13.73
C ARG A 388 23.38 10.71 12.92
N LEU A 389 23.85 11.93 13.24
CA LEU A 389 23.52 13.11 12.45
C LEU A 389 23.87 12.88 10.97
N VAL A 390 22.93 13.21 10.09
CA VAL A 390 23.13 13.16 8.64
C VAL A 390 23.68 14.51 8.20
N VAL A 391 24.84 14.49 7.53
CA VAL A 391 25.51 15.70 7.03
C VAL A 391 25.65 15.57 5.52
N PRO A 392 24.70 16.11 4.74
CA PRO A 392 24.73 16.05 3.28
C PRO A 392 25.66 17.13 2.70
N THR A 393 25.92 17.03 1.40
CA THR A 393 26.53 18.07 0.57
C THR A 393 25.61 18.39 -0.60
N ASN A 394 25.36 19.66 -0.85
CA ASN A 394 24.45 20.08 -1.92
C ASN A 394 25.26 20.29 -3.20
N ARG A 395 24.71 19.83 -4.33
CA ARG A 395 25.27 20.11 -5.66
C ARG A 395 24.20 20.79 -6.50
N ARG A 396 24.54 21.98 -7.00
CA ARG A 396 23.74 22.73 -7.98
C ARG A 396 23.94 22.19 -9.38
#